data_AF-A0ABD6L5K6-F1
#
_entry.id   AF-A0ABD6L5K6-F1
#
_cell.length_a   1.000
_cell.length_b   1.000
_cell.length_c   1.000
_cell.angle_alpha   90.00
_cell.angle_beta   90.00
_cell.angle_gamma   90.00
#
_symmetry.space_group_name_H-M   'P 1'
#
loop_
_entity.id
_entity.type
_entity.pdbx_description
1 polymer ?
#
loop_
_entity_poly.entity_id
_entity_poly.type
_entity_poly.pdbx_seq_one_letter_code
_entity_poly.pdbx_strand_id
1 'polypeptide(L)'
;MLDLLTAYHREQMSINNLVMTWNEFTQREKAAMLKSLIYVTNANGRISYSAQQYLQMLAIRMDGSSSLINSATSISQSEMVAIITNMNIEKKDTIAYLWLEAASKVNGDCFGMYCINDFKEEKKVIVSMAEICKVNINNYLYTKHEISSYY
;
A
#
# COMPACT_ATOMS: atom_id res chain seq x y z
N MET A 1 -10.95 -3.56 36.90
CA MET A 1 -9.91 -2.66 36.37
C MET A 1 -8.79 -3.43 35.65
N LEU A 2 -8.43 -4.65 36.08
CA LEU A 2 -7.52 -5.54 35.32
C LEU A 2 -8.05 -5.96 33.94
N ASP A 3 -9.37 -6.12 33.77
CA ASP A 3 -9.94 -6.60 32.51
C ASP A 3 -9.87 -5.59 31.35
N LEU A 4 -9.94 -4.29 31.65
CA LEU A 4 -9.82 -3.22 30.64
C LEU A 4 -8.39 -3.07 30.13
N LEU A 5 -7.39 -3.19 31.01
CA LEU A 5 -5.98 -3.19 30.64
C LEU A 5 -5.62 -4.44 29.82
N THR A 6 -6.20 -5.59 30.17
CA THR A 6 -5.97 -6.84 29.43
C THR A 6 -6.67 -6.84 28.07
N ALA A 7 -7.87 -6.24 27.97
CA ALA A 7 -8.56 -6.02 26.70
C ALA A 7 -7.80 -5.03 25.81
N TYR A 8 -7.34 -3.90 26.36
CA TYR A 8 -6.53 -2.91 25.63
C TYR A 8 -5.20 -3.50 25.15
N HIS A 9 -4.53 -4.33 25.95
CA HIS A 9 -3.32 -5.04 25.51
C HIS A 9 -3.59 -6.11 24.47
N ARG A 10 -4.74 -6.81 24.52
CA ARG A 10 -5.15 -7.74 23.45
C ARG A 10 -5.56 -7.02 22.18
N GLU A 11 -6.17 -5.85 22.27
CA GLU A 11 -6.57 -5.02 21.15
C GLU A 11 -5.34 -4.38 20.50
N GLN A 12 -4.38 -3.88 21.29
CA GLN A 12 -3.08 -3.47 20.78
C GLN A 12 -2.25 -4.63 20.22
N MET A 13 -2.28 -5.82 20.83
CA MET A 13 -1.65 -7.02 20.24
C MET A 13 -2.39 -7.50 18.98
N SER A 14 -3.72 -7.34 18.88
CA SER A 14 -4.50 -7.64 17.68
C SER A 14 -4.23 -6.65 16.55
N ILE A 15 -4.00 -5.38 16.88
CA ILE A 15 -3.56 -4.35 15.93
C ILE A 15 -2.11 -4.63 15.52
N ASN A 16 -1.24 -5.04 16.44
CA ASN A 16 0.15 -5.41 16.16
C ASN A 16 0.31 -6.78 15.45
N ASN A 17 -0.70 -7.64 15.50
CA ASN A 17 -0.71 -8.95 14.81
C ASN A 17 -1.05 -8.85 13.30
N LEU A 18 -1.30 -7.65 12.78
CA LEU A 18 -1.54 -7.39 11.35
C LEU A 18 -0.56 -6.41 10.71
N VAL A 19 0.28 -5.72 11.50
CA VAL A 19 1.29 -4.81 10.94
C VAL A 19 2.57 -5.60 10.70
N MET A 20 2.64 -6.25 9.54
CA MET A 20 3.89 -6.71 8.98
C MET A 20 4.92 -5.56 9.07
N THR A 21 6.07 -5.81 9.68
CA THR A 21 7.10 -4.80 9.83
C THR A 21 7.88 -4.68 8.52
N TRP A 22 8.36 -3.49 8.17
CA TRP A 22 9.14 -3.30 6.94
C TRP A 22 10.38 -4.19 6.86
N ASN A 23 10.86 -4.73 7.98
CA ASN A 23 11.98 -5.67 8.04
C ASN A 23 11.66 -7.04 7.44
N GLU A 24 10.39 -7.40 7.30
CA GLU A 24 9.96 -8.66 6.68
C GLU A 24 10.00 -8.60 5.15
N PHE A 25 10.15 -7.40 4.59
CA PHE A 25 10.33 -7.18 3.16
C PHE A 25 11.82 -7.03 2.82
N THR A 26 12.26 -7.72 1.78
CA THR A 26 13.57 -7.48 1.17
C THR A 26 13.58 -6.12 0.46
N GLN A 27 14.77 -5.59 0.19
CA GLN A 27 14.92 -4.33 -0.55
C GLN A 27 14.25 -4.36 -1.93
N ARG A 28 14.34 -5.50 -2.64
CA ARG A 28 13.70 -5.65 -3.95
C ARG A 28 12.17 -5.69 -3.85
N GLU A 29 11.64 -6.34 -2.82
CA GLU A 29 10.20 -6.35 -2.56
C GLU A 29 9.70 -4.92 -2.27
N LYS A 30 10.38 -4.17 -1.40
CA LYS A 30 10.05 -2.75 -1.13
C LYS A 30 10.06 -1.90 -2.39
N ALA A 31 11.08 -2.05 -3.24
CA ALA A 31 11.17 -1.33 -4.51
C ALA A 31 10.04 -1.69 -5.48
N ALA A 32 9.68 -2.98 -5.58
CA ALA A 32 8.56 -3.46 -6.39
C ALA A 32 7.21 -2.93 -5.89
N MET A 33 6.99 -2.94 -4.57
CA MET A 33 5.81 -2.35 -3.96
C MET A 33 5.71 -0.87 -4.31
N LEU A 34 6.78 -0.11 -4.10
CA LEU A 34 6.81 1.32 -4.38
C LEU A 34 6.60 1.63 -5.87
N LYS A 35 7.17 0.83 -6.79
CA LYS A 35 6.88 0.92 -8.23
C LYS A 35 5.39 0.75 -8.51
N SER A 36 4.75 -0.25 -7.90
CA SER A 36 3.32 -0.49 -8.10
C SER A 36 2.46 0.69 -7.61
N LEU A 37 2.86 1.33 -6.51
CA LEU A 37 2.18 2.52 -5.99
C LEU A 37 2.38 3.74 -6.88
N ILE A 38 3.54 3.88 -7.54
CA ILE A 38 3.76 4.91 -8.57
C ILE A 38 2.76 4.74 -9.72
N TYR A 39 2.43 3.51 -10.13
CA TYR A 39 1.39 3.29 -11.14
C TYR A 39 0.00 3.72 -10.65
N VAL A 40 -0.39 3.36 -9.42
CA VAL A 40 -1.69 3.77 -8.85
C VAL A 40 -1.78 5.30 -8.77
N THR A 41 -0.77 5.94 -8.19
CA THR A 41 -0.77 7.38 -7.96
C THR A 41 -0.68 8.22 -9.24
N ASN A 42 -0.20 7.61 -10.32
CA ASN A 42 -0.14 8.21 -11.65
C ASN A 42 -1.30 7.77 -12.57
N ALA A 43 -2.38 7.16 -12.04
CA ALA A 43 -3.49 6.67 -12.85
C ALA A 43 -4.13 7.74 -13.75
N ASN A 44 -4.17 8.99 -13.29
CA ASN A 44 -4.67 10.13 -14.07
C ASN A 44 -3.61 10.78 -14.99
N GLY A 45 -2.44 10.15 -15.18
CA GLY A 45 -1.33 10.68 -15.96
C GLY A 45 -0.49 11.76 -15.26
N ARG A 46 -0.81 12.08 -13.99
CA ARG A 46 -0.04 12.99 -13.16
C ARG A 46 -0.13 12.58 -11.69
N ILE A 47 1.03 12.54 -11.01
CA ILE A 47 1.10 12.37 -9.56
C ILE A 47 0.80 13.71 -8.87
N SER A 48 -0.22 13.74 -8.01
CA SER A 48 -0.58 14.92 -7.22
C SER A 48 0.46 15.20 -6.12
N TYR A 49 0.48 16.41 -5.57
CA TYR A 49 1.41 16.75 -4.47
C TYR A 49 1.19 15.84 -3.24
N SER A 50 -0.07 15.57 -2.88
CA SER A 50 -0.42 14.68 -1.76
C SER A 50 0.09 13.26 -1.99
N ALA A 51 -0.14 12.70 -3.18
CA ALA A 51 0.36 11.38 -3.55
C ALA A 51 1.90 11.33 -3.56
N GLN A 52 2.57 12.39 -4.03
CA GLN A 52 4.02 12.49 -4.00
C GLN A 52 4.57 12.48 -2.56
N GLN A 53 3.97 13.25 -1.66
CA GLN A 53 4.35 13.27 -0.24
C GLN A 53 4.14 11.89 0.41
N TYR A 54 3.02 11.24 0.10
CA TYR A 54 2.75 9.88 0.56
C TYR A 54 3.84 8.89 0.12
N LEU A 55 4.20 8.87 -1.16
CA LEU A 55 5.26 7.98 -1.67
C LEU A 55 6.61 8.24 -1.00
N GLN A 56 6.96 9.50 -0.74
CA GLN A 56 8.20 9.88 -0.06
C GLN A 56 8.23 9.43 1.40
N MET A 57 7.15 9.68 2.13
CA MET A 57 7.02 9.26 3.53
C MET A 57 7.01 7.74 3.65
N LEU A 58 6.32 7.04 2.75
CA LEU A 58 6.30 5.59 2.73
C LEU A 58 7.69 5.01 2.44
N ALA A 59 8.44 5.59 1.49
CA ALA A 59 9.81 5.17 1.20
C ALA A 59 10.73 5.33 2.42
N ILE A 60 10.63 6.46 3.14
CA ILE A 60 11.38 6.70 4.38
C ILE A 60 11.00 5.68 5.46
N ARG A 61 9.72 5.32 5.60
CA ARG A 61 9.32 4.28 6.57
C ARG A 61 9.82 2.90 6.18
N MET A 62 9.79 2.57 4.90
CA MET A 62 10.22 1.27 4.36
C MET A 62 11.73 1.05 4.50
N ASP A 63 12.55 2.08 4.26
CA ASP A 63 14.00 1.94 4.04
C ASP A 63 14.86 2.94 4.85
N GLY A 64 14.25 3.87 5.57
CA GLY A 64 14.96 4.96 6.26
C GLY A 64 15.47 6.06 5.33
N SER A 65 15.18 5.99 4.03
CA SER A 65 15.70 6.90 3.01
C SER A 65 14.76 7.06 1.82
N SER A 66 14.82 8.21 1.14
CA SER A 66 14.14 8.43 -0.14
C SER A 66 14.82 7.73 -1.33
N SER A 67 16.00 7.14 -1.13
CA SER A 67 16.72 6.37 -2.16
C SER A 67 15.92 5.21 -2.74
N LEU A 68 14.98 4.66 -1.97
CA LEU A 68 14.09 3.60 -2.43
C LEU A 68 13.24 4.03 -3.65
N ILE A 69 12.95 5.33 -3.81
CA ILE A 69 12.25 5.85 -5.01
C ILE A 69 13.11 5.66 -6.27
N ASN A 70 14.42 5.86 -6.16
CA ASN A 70 15.34 5.65 -7.29
C ASN A 70 15.40 4.15 -7.66
N SER A 71 15.43 3.26 -6.66
CA SER A 71 15.35 1.82 -6.88
C SER A 71 14.02 1.39 -7.49
N ALA A 72 12.91 1.96 -7.02
CA ALA A 72 11.59 1.70 -7.59
C ALA A 72 11.49 2.18 -9.04
N THR A 73 11.99 3.37 -9.36
CA THR A 73 11.93 3.89 -10.73
C THR A 73 12.83 3.12 -11.70
N SER A 74 13.94 2.54 -11.23
CA SER A 74 14.89 1.80 -12.06
C SER A 74 14.46 0.37 -12.41
N ILE A 75 13.63 -0.29 -11.60
CA ILE A 75 13.11 -1.61 -11.95
C ILE A 75 12.06 -1.53 -13.08
N SER A 76 12.07 -2.56 -13.93
CA SER A 76 11.11 -2.70 -15.03
C SER A 76 9.73 -3.15 -14.51
N GLN A 77 8.69 -2.97 -15.32
CA GLN A 77 7.35 -3.46 -14.98
C GLN A 77 7.31 -5.00 -14.87
N SER A 78 7.98 -5.72 -15.77
CA SER A 78 8.03 -7.18 -15.74
C SER A 78 8.75 -7.69 -14.50
N GLU A 79 9.83 -7.02 -14.08
CA GLU A 79 10.53 -7.34 -12.84
C GLU A 79 9.66 -7.09 -11.61
N MET A 80 8.98 -5.93 -11.54
CA MET A 80 8.01 -5.63 -10.49
C MET A 80 6.93 -6.73 -10.39
N VAL A 81 6.33 -7.12 -11.52
CA VAL A 81 5.30 -8.18 -11.57
C VAL A 81 5.86 -9.50 -11.06
N ALA A 82 7.05 -9.90 -11.51
CA ALA A 82 7.69 -11.14 -11.08
C ALA A 82 7.97 -11.15 -9.57
N ILE A 83 8.45 -10.04 -9.02
CA ILE A 83 8.72 -9.90 -7.58
C ILE A 83 7.42 -10.02 -6.79
N ILE A 84 6.39 -9.21 -7.12
CA ILE A 84 5.11 -9.22 -6.37
C ILE A 84 4.42 -10.59 -6.49
N THR A 85 4.43 -11.21 -7.67
CA THR A 85 3.80 -12.52 -7.88
C THR A 85 4.40 -13.61 -6.98
N ASN A 86 5.69 -13.53 -6.68
CA ASN A 86 6.40 -14.50 -5.84
C ASN A 86 6.37 -14.18 -4.34
N MET A 87 5.78 -13.05 -3.93
CA MET A 87 5.58 -12.76 -2.51
C MET A 87 4.53 -13.71 -1.90
N ASN A 88 4.64 -13.93 -0.59
CA ASN A 88 3.63 -14.67 0.17
C ASN A 88 2.29 -13.91 0.23
N ILE A 89 1.23 -14.58 0.69
CA ILE A 89 -0.12 -14.02 0.70
C ILE A 89 -0.26 -12.79 1.60
N GLU A 90 0.41 -12.77 2.75
CA GLU A 90 0.37 -11.66 3.72
C GLU A 90 1.01 -10.38 3.14
N LYS A 91 2.15 -10.52 2.47
CA LYS A 91 2.82 -9.41 1.77
C LYS A 91 1.95 -8.85 0.65
N LYS A 92 1.26 -9.72 -0.09
CA LYS A 92 0.34 -9.31 -1.16
C LYS A 92 -0.89 -8.59 -0.62
N ASP A 93 -1.40 -9.01 0.54
CA ASP A 93 -2.51 -8.33 1.22
C ASP A 93 -2.10 -6.90 1.64
N THR A 94 -0.89 -6.75 2.21
CA THR A 94 -0.30 -5.43 2.49
C THR A 94 -0.23 -4.56 1.22
N ILE A 95 0.14 -5.12 0.07
CA ILE A 95 0.17 -4.39 -1.20
C ILE A 95 -1.24 -3.94 -1.61
N ALA A 96 -2.24 -4.81 -1.50
CA ALA A 96 -3.61 -4.48 -1.83
C ALA A 96 -4.15 -3.31 -0.97
N TYR A 97 -3.85 -3.32 0.34
CA TYR A 97 -4.15 -2.21 1.23
C TYR A 97 -3.42 -0.92 0.82
N LEU A 98 -2.11 -0.99 0.55
CA LEU A 98 -1.33 0.18 0.14
C LEU A 98 -1.82 0.78 -1.19
N TRP A 99 -2.30 -0.04 -2.13
CA TRP A 99 -2.94 0.44 -3.35
C TRP A 99 -4.21 1.26 -3.06
N LEU A 100 -5.04 0.79 -2.13
CA LEU A 100 -6.23 1.52 -1.69
C LEU A 100 -5.84 2.85 -1.04
N GLU A 101 -4.84 2.84 -0.15
CA GLU A 101 -4.33 4.04 0.50
C GLU A 101 -3.78 5.03 -0.53
N ALA A 102 -2.94 4.57 -1.46
CA ALA A 102 -2.37 5.39 -2.53
C ALA A 102 -3.46 6.05 -3.38
N ALA A 103 -4.53 5.33 -3.72
CA ALA A 103 -5.66 5.86 -4.48
C ALA A 103 -6.37 7.00 -3.73
N SER A 104 -6.54 6.89 -2.41
CA SER A 104 -7.12 7.97 -1.60
C SER A 104 -6.28 9.24 -1.66
N LYS A 105 -4.94 9.11 -1.64
CA LYS A 105 -4.04 10.28 -1.66
C LYS A 105 -4.04 11.01 -2.99
N VAL A 106 -4.40 10.36 -4.10
CA VAL A 106 -4.52 11.02 -5.41
C VAL A 106 -5.59 12.12 -5.37
N ASN A 107 -6.73 11.85 -4.72
CA ASN A 107 -7.86 12.78 -4.65
C ASN A 107 -7.73 13.85 -3.55
N GLY A 108 -6.59 13.88 -2.84
CA GLY A 108 -6.36 14.82 -1.73
C GLY A 108 -7.00 14.38 -0.42
N ASP A 109 -7.59 13.18 -0.37
CA ASP A 109 -8.24 12.66 0.81
C ASP A 109 -7.21 12.09 1.79
N CYS A 110 -6.98 12.83 2.88
CA CYS A 110 -6.03 12.47 3.92
C CYS A 110 -6.58 11.43 4.90
N PHE A 111 -7.91 11.33 5.06
CA PHE A 111 -8.59 10.52 6.05
C PHE A 111 -9.98 10.07 5.57
N GLY A 112 -10.42 8.88 5.99
CA GLY A 112 -11.80 8.41 5.77
C GLY A 112 -11.92 6.92 5.49
N MET A 113 -13.14 6.50 5.16
CA MET A 113 -13.50 5.10 4.86
C MET A 113 -13.63 4.89 3.36
N TYR A 114 -12.69 4.15 2.76
CA TYR A 114 -12.62 3.97 1.31
C TYR A 114 -12.61 2.50 0.91
N CYS A 115 -13.14 2.21 -0.28
CA CYS A 115 -12.92 0.98 -1.01
C CYS A 115 -12.42 1.32 -2.42
N ILE A 116 -11.84 0.35 -3.13
CA ILE A 116 -11.31 0.57 -4.49
C ILE A 116 -12.41 1.08 -5.43
N ASN A 117 -13.67 0.67 -5.24
CA ASN A 117 -14.79 1.12 -6.05
C ASN A 117 -15.20 2.59 -5.85
N ASP A 118 -14.70 3.27 -4.81
CA ASP A 118 -14.92 4.70 -4.65
C ASP A 118 -14.08 5.51 -5.68
N PHE A 119 -13.09 4.90 -6.33
CA PHE A 119 -12.15 5.55 -7.27
C PHE A 119 -12.44 5.18 -8.74
N LYS A 120 -12.09 6.09 -9.66
CA LYS A 120 -12.35 5.92 -11.11
C LYS A 120 -11.15 5.36 -11.87
N GLU A 121 -10.09 6.15 -12.02
CA GLU A 121 -8.93 5.76 -12.83
C GLU A 121 -7.99 4.84 -12.05
N GLU A 122 -7.80 5.11 -10.75
CA GLU A 122 -6.98 4.30 -9.84
C GLU A 122 -7.54 2.87 -9.77
N LYS A 123 -8.86 2.71 -9.72
CA LYS A 123 -9.52 1.41 -9.75
C LYS A 123 -9.09 0.58 -10.97
N LYS A 124 -9.06 1.16 -12.16
CA LYS A 124 -8.69 0.43 -13.38
C LYS A 124 -7.25 -0.07 -13.30
N VAL A 125 -6.36 0.78 -12.81
CA VAL A 125 -4.94 0.45 -12.61
C VAL A 125 -4.79 -0.64 -11.54
N ILE A 126 -5.47 -0.52 -10.41
CA ILE A 126 -5.43 -1.51 -9.32
C ILE A 126 -5.96 -2.87 -9.77
N VAL A 127 -7.11 -2.91 -10.46
CA VAL A 127 -7.68 -4.18 -10.96
C VAL A 127 -6.74 -4.85 -11.95
N SER A 128 -6.17 -4.09 -12.89
CA SER A 128 -5.19 -4.62 -13.85
C SER A 128 -3.92 -5.13 -13.16
N MET A 129 -3.36 -4.36 -12.21
CA MET A 129 -2.19 -4.78 -11.44
C MET A 129 -2.45 -5.99 -10.56
N ALA A 130 -3.63 -6.09 -9.94
CA ALA A 130 -4.03 -7.23 -9.15
C ALA A 130 -4.06 -8.52 -9.99
N GLU A 131 -4.58 -8.43 -11.21
CA GLU A 131 -4.65 -9.56 -12.14
C GLU A 131 -3.26 -10.04 -12.61
N ILE A 132 -2.38 -9.11 -13.01
CA ILE A 132 -1.03 -9.45 -13.50
C ILE A 132 -0.12 -9.92 -12.37
N CYS A 133 -0.21 -9.32 -11.18
CA CYS A 133 0.65 -9.65 -10.03
C CYS A 133 0.08 -10.78 -9.14
N LYS A 134 -1.11 -11.31 -9.47
CA LYS A 134 -1.80 -12.33 -8.68
C LYS A 134 -2.01 -11.91 -7.22
N VAL A 135 -2.50 -10.68 -7.04
CA VAL A 135 -2.86 -10.10 -5.74
C VAL A 135 -4.37 -10.17 -5.58
N ASN A 136 -4.86 -10.72 -4.46
CA ASN A 136 -6.29 -10.75 -4.16
C ASN A 136 -6.72 -9.40 -3.58
N ILE A 137 -7.64 -8.71 -4.26
CA ILE A 137 -8.15 -7.41 -3.83
C ILE A 137 -9.61 -7.46 -3.36
N ASN A 138 -10.22 -8.64 -3.26
CA ASN A 138 -11.66 -8.79 -3.00
C ASN A 138 -12.09 -8.09 -1.71
N ASN A 139 -11.27 -8.17 -0.66
CA ASN A 139 -11.54 -7.51 0.61
C ASN A 139 -11.56 -5.98 0.49
N TYR A 140 -10.90 -5.40 -0.50
CA TYR A 140 -10.75 -3.95 -0.67
C TYR A 140 -11.65 -3.40 -1.79
N LEU A 141 -12.28 -4.27 -2.59
CA LEU A 141 -13.13 -3.85 -3.71
C LEU A 141 -14.41 -3.17 -3.25
N TYR A 142 -15.11 -3.74 -2.27
CA TYR A 142 -16.44 -3.29 -1.84
C TYR A 142 -16.51 -2.93 -0.36
N THR A 143 -15.69 -3.58 0.47
CA THR A 143 -15.61 -3.27 1.90
C THR A 143 -14.79 -2.00 2.08
N LYS A 144 -15.33 -1.02 2.82
CA LYS A 144 -14.61 0.20 3.13
C LYS A 144 -13.63 -0.06 4.28
N HIS A 145 -12.41 0.44 4.12
CA HIS A 145 -11.33 0.38 5.11
C HIS A 145 -10.99 1.79 5.55
N GLU A 146 -10.64 1.93 6.83
CA GLU A 146 -10.18 3.20 7.37
C GLU A 146 -8.78 3.49 6.83
N ILE A 147 -8.62 4.65 6.21
CA ILE A 147 -7.34 5.20 5.81
C ILE A 147 -7.02 6.35 6.74
N SER A 148 -5.94 6.21 7.51
CA SER A 148 -5.48 7.22 8.46
C SER A 148 -4.34 8.07 7.89
N SER A 149 -4.19 9.29 8.40
CA SER A 149 -3.06 10.17 8.09
C SER A 149 -1.99 10.07 9.18
N TYR A 150 -1.47 8.88 9.47
CA TYR A 150 -0.23 8.87 10.23
C TYR A 150 0.88 9.32 9.28
N TYR A 151 1.29 10.57 9.44
CA TYR A 151 2.51 11.15 8.85
C TYR A 151 3.72 10.62 9.61
#